data_AF-A0A2S6M7N7-F1
#
_entry.id   AF-A0A2S6M7N7-F1
#
_cell.length_a   1.000
_cell.length_b   1.000
_cell.length_c   1.000
_cell.angle_alpha   90.00
_cell.angle_beta   90.00
_cell.angle_gamma   90.00
#
_symmetry.space_group_name_H-M   'P 1'
#
loop_
_entity.id
_entity.type
_entity.pdbx_description
1 polymer ?
#
loop_
_entity_poly.entity_id
_entity_poly.type
_entity_poly.pdbx_seq_one_letter_code
_entity_poly.pdbx_strand_id
1 'polypeptide(L)'
;MSLRNVELQSRQVMKAYFIGAGIGSLAGAAFLVRDAQLPGRDIVIYEAQPLVGGSLDGALLANSAYSLRGGRMLTTDHYECTWDLLSSIPSLEHPGRSVREETVAFNVENPAHSRARLVDRNRFKVDVSHMGFSARDRLELLRLTEASEETLGNSRITDWLSPGFFESNFWYMWQTTFAFQPWHSAVELNRYLHRFMNEFPRIETLAGVKRTVYNQYDAIVRPLADWLKRQGVQFVRGTRVVDMTLEADGGRLRVRQLTLDRDSRTANVRLEDGDLVFFQNGSMTDASSLGSMTEPPPRLTKADSQGWALWETIAQERPEFGNPAAFNSSIPESYWLSFTVTCRDPRFFDRMEAFSGNRAGTGGLVTFKDSNWLMSVVLYHQPHFAGQPKNVQVFWGYALHPDRVGNFVAKPMSDCGGAEILKELCGH
;
A
#
# COMPACT_ATOMS: atom_id res chain seq x y z
N MET A 1 5.40 -17.63 42.81
CA MET A 1 6.60 -17.06 42.16
C MET A 1 6.21 -15.73 41.55
N SER A 2 6.64 -14.65 42.20
CA SER A 2 6.31 -13.26 41.83
C SER A 2 6.97 -12.90 40.51
N LEU A 3 6.18 -12.53 39.51
CA LEU A 3 6.68 -11.86 38.32
C LEU A 3 7.21 -10.50 38.76
N ARG A 4 8.48 -10.25 38.46
CA ARG A 4 9.23 -9.07 38.84
C ARG A 4 8.62 -7.85 38.15
N ASN A 5 8.18 -6.88 38.95
CA ASN A 5 8.10 -5.49 38.53
C ASN A 5 9.47 -5.09 38.00
N VAL A 6 9.59 -4.93 36.69
CA VAL A 6 10.68 -4.15 36.11
C VAL A 6 10.31 -2.70 36.39
N GLU A 7 10.82 -2.17 37.50
CA GLU A 7 10.85 -0.73 37.73
C GLU A 7 11.59 -0.09 36.56
N LEU A 8 10.84 0.60 35.70
CA LEU A 8 11.38 1.59 34.78
C LEU A 8 12.01 2.68 35.65
N GLN A 9 13.32 2.55 35.89
CA GLN A 9 14.14 3.61 36.48
C GLN A 9 13.82 4.93 35.78
N SER A 10 13.58 5.96 36.59
CA SER A 10 13.26 7.32 36.18
C SER A 10 14.21 7.83 35.08
N ARG A 11 13.81 7.68 33.81
CA ARG A 11 14.45 8.36 32.68
C ARG A 11 13.75 9.69 32.48
N GLN A 12 14.55 10.75 32.55
CA GLN A 12 14.22 12.11 32.12
C GLN A 12 13.44 12.07 30.80
N VAL A 13 12.38 12.89 30.72
CA VAL A 13 11.42 13.09 29.62
C VAL A 13 11.98 12.67 28.24
N MET A 14 11.39 11.64 27.62
CA MET A 14 11.79 11.09 26.32
C MET A 14 10.75 11.47 25.26
N LYS A 15 10.99 12.55 24.48
CA LYS A 15 10.10 12.88 23.38
C LYS A 15 10.28 11.89 22.23
N ALA A 16 9.23 11.66 21.46
CA ALA A 16 9.29 10.84 20.26
C ALA A 16 8.95 11.67 19.02
N TYR A 17 9.83 11.65 18.03
CA TYR A 17 9.66 12.36 16.77
C TYR A 17 9.49 11.36 15.64
N PHE A 18 8.37 11.43 14.94
CA PHE A 18 8.09 10.66 13.74
C PHE A 18 8.25 11.53 12.50
N ILE A 19 8.97 11.01 11.50
CA ILE A 19 9.19 11.67 10.22
C ILE A 19 8.35 10.96 9.16
N GLY A 20 7.34 11.68 8.66
CA GLY A 20 6.25 11.15 7.84
C GLY A 20 5.08 10.67 8.70
N ALA A 21 3.84 10.86 8.23
CA ALA A 21 2.62 10.44 8.90
C ALA A 21 1.90 9.31 8.14
N GLY A 22 2.65 8.40 7.54
CA GLY A 22 2.13 7.14 7.01
C GLY A 22 1.72 6.17 8.13
N ILE A 23 1.14 5.03 7.74
CA ILE A 23 0.63 4.03 8.70
C ILE A 23 1.70 3.52 9.67
N GLY A 24 2.97 3.43 9.26
CA GLY A 24 4.07 3.04 10.13
C GLY A 24 4.25 3.99 11.31
N SER A 25 4.30 5.30 11.03
CA SER A 25 4.42 6.32 12.06
C SER A 25 3.18 6.43 12.95
N LEU A 26 1.98 6.34 12.36
CA LEU A 26 0.74 6.38 13.14
C LEU A 26 0.63 5.17 14.07
N ALA A 27 1.00 3.98 13.59
CA ALA A 27 1.04 2.76 14.41
C ALA A 27 2.09 2.85 15.51
N GLY A 28 3.30 3.30 15.19
CA GLY A 28 4.38 3.48 16.17
C GLY A 28 3.99 4.45 17.29
N ALA A 29 3.41 5.59 16.94
CA ALA A 29 2.89 6.55 17.92
C ALA A 29 1.78 5.91 18.79
N ALA A 30 0.91 5.09 18.21
CA ALA A 30 -0.14 4.43 18.96
C ALA A 30 0.40 3.40 19.95
N PHE A 31 1.39 2.60 19.57
CA PHE A 31 2.05 1.68 20.49
C PHE A 31 2.83 2.41 21.59
N LEU A 32 3.45 3.55 21.30
CA LEU A 32 4.09 4.36 22.35
C LEU A 32 3.09 4.89 23.37
N VAL A 33 1.92 5.36 22.93
CA VAL A 33 0.87 5.81 23.83
C VAL A 33 0.27 4.64 24.61
N ARG A 34 -0.11 3.56 23.92
CA ARG A 34 -0.89 2.45 24.47
C ARG A 34 -0.05 1.56 25.37
N ASP A 35 1.15 1.18 24.91
CA ASP A 35 1.94 0.11 25.53
C ASP A 35 3.09 0.67 26.35
N ALA A 36 3.78 1.69 25.83
CA ALA A 36 4.85 2.37 26.55
C ALA A 36 4.34 3.48 27.50
N GLN A 37 3.03 3.80 27.44
CA GLN A 37 2.38 4.82 28.27
C GLN A 37 3.05 6.20 28.16
N LEU A 38 3.66 6.49 27.01
CA LEU A 38 4.27 7.79 26.75
C LEU A 38 3.13 8.82 26.56
N PRO A 39 3.13 9.96 27.29
CA PRO A 39 2.11 10.97 27.13
C PRO A 39 2.08 11.48 25.69
N GLY A 40 0.90 11.52 25.05
CA GLY A 40 0.82 11.91 23.64
C GLY A 40 1.39 13.31 23.37
N ARG A 41 1.31 14.24 24.35
CA ARG A 41 1.94 15.56 24.24
C ARG A 41 3.46 15.53 24.00
N ASP A 42 4.12 14.42 24.34
CA ASP A 42 5.56 14.22 24.14
C ASP A 42 5.87 13.49 22.81
N ILE A 43 4.84 13.24 21.99
CA ILE A 43 4.96 12.63 20.66
C ILE A 43 4.62 13.67 19.58
N VAL A 44 5.52 13.84 18.63
CA VAL A 44 5.38 14.77 17.50
C VAL A 44 5.52 14.01 16.19
N ILE A 45 4.57 14.19 15.27
CA ILE A 45 4.59 13.62 13.93
C ILE A 45 4.72 14.77 12.93
N TYR A 46 5.83 14.80 12.18
CA TYR A 46 6.05 15.73 11.08
C TYR A 46 5.55 15.13 9.77
N GLU A 47 4.72 15.87 9.04
CA GLU A 47 4.19 15.47 7.74
C GLU A 47 4.37 16.59 6.73
N ALA A 48 4.97 16.25 5.59
CA ALA A 48 5.19 17.18 4.50
C ALA A 48 3.86 17.59 3.83
N GLN A 49 2.91 16.65 3.76
CA GLN A 49 1.61 16.86 3.15
C GLN A 49 0.61 17.56 4.09
N PRO A 50 -0.48 18.16 3.54
CA PRO A 50 -1.56 18.72 4.35
C PRO A 50 -2.40 17.65 5.09
N LEU A 51 -2.35 16.40 4.63
CA LEU A 51 -3.08 15.26 5.18
C LEU A 51 -2.10 14.17 5.61
N VAL A 52 -2.48 13.44 6.67
CA VAL A 52 -1.76 12.25 7.13
C VAL A 52 -2.25 11.01 6.39
N GLY A 53 -1.59 9.87 6.59
CA GLY A 53 -1.98 8.57 6.03
C GLY A 53 -1.04 8.04 4.96
N GLY A 54 -0.28 8.93 4.31
CA GLY A 54 0.66 8.56 3.26
C GLY A 54 -0.03 7.74 2.17
N SER A 55 0.47 6.55 1.89
CA SER A 55 -0.03 5.65 0.85
C SER A 55 -1.37 4.95 1.16
N LEU A 56 -2.01 5.25 2.29
CA LEU A 56 -3.38 4.84 2.62
C LEU A 56 -4.34 6.01 2.38
N ASP A 57 -4.23 6.67 1.23
CA ASP A 57 -5.03 7.83 0.85
C ASP A 57 -6.40 7.47 0.26
N GLY A 58 -7.30 8.44 0.33
CA GLY A 58 -8.61 8.45 -0.30
C GLY A 58 -9.18 9.85 -0.19
N ALA A 59 -9.55 10.46 -1.32
CA ALA A 59 -9.98 11.85 -1.36
C ALA A 59 -11.15 12.09 -2.30
N LEU A 60 -12.02 13.03 -1.91
CA LEU A 60 -12.96 13.68 -2.80
C LEU A 60 -12.29 14.92 -3.41
N LEU A 61 -12.20 14.96 -4.73
CA LEU A 61 -11.61 16.05 -5.48
C LEU A 61 -12.62 17.21 -5.64
N ALA A 62 -12.10 18.41 -5.97
CA ALA A 62 -12.92 19.61 -6.16
C ALA A 62 -13.98 19.46 -7.27
N ASN A 63 -13.74 18.62 -8.28
CA ASN A 63 -14.69 18.30 -9.34
C ASN A 63 -15.71 17.21 -8.96
N SER A 64 -15.81 16.86 -7.67
CA SER A 64 -16.68 15.81 -7.14
C SER A 64 -16.39 14.39 -7.66
N ALA A 65 -15.17 14.13 -8.15
CA ALA A 65 -14.67 12.79 -8.41
C ALA A 65 -13.89 12.28 -7.20
N TYR A 66 -13.90 10.97 -6.99
CA TYR A 66 -13.08 10.31 -5.98
C TYR A 66 -11.73 9.89 -6.55
N SER A 67 -10.71 9.88 -5.68
CA SER A 67 -9.37 9.41 -6.00
C SER A 67 -8.82 8.56 -4.86
N LEU A 68 -8.20 7.43 -5.21
CA LEU A 68 -7.32 6.66 -4.34
C LEU A 68 -6.15 6.12 -5.16
N ARG A 69 -4.94 6.12 -4.61
CA ARG A 69 -3.75 5.60 -5.33
C ARG A 69 -3.72 4.07 -5.41
N GLY A 70 -4.31 3.37 -4.44
CA GLY A 70 -4.46 1.92 -4.49
C GLY A 70 -5.33 1.34 -3.39
N GLY A 71 -6.01 0.25 -3.71
CA GLY A 71 -6.71 -0.55 -2.70
C GLY A 71 -5.73 -1.40 -1.90
N ARG A 72 -6.04 -1.64 -0.62
CA ARG A 72 -5.31 -2.61 0.21
C ARG A 72 -6.13 -3.85 0.47
N MET A 73 -5.43 -4.97 0.59
CA MET A 73 -5.96 -6.24 1.03
C MET A 73 -5.40 -6.54 2.41
N LEU A 74 -6.24 -7.10 3.28
CA LEU A 74 -5.84 -7.65 4.57
C LEU A 74 -6.11 -9.15 4.56
N THR A 75 -5.58 -9.88 5.54
CA THR A 75 -6.00 -11.26 5.83
C THR A 75 -6.18 -11.41 7.34
N THR A 76 -7.13 -12.24 7.78
CA THR A 76 -7.38 -12.44 9.22
C THR A 76 -6.23 -13.18 9.90
N ASP A 77 -5.70 -14.21 9.23
CA ASP A 77 -4.78 -15.18 9.82
C ASP A 77 -3.32 -14.74 9.76
N HIS A 78 -3.11 -13.58 9.17
CA HIS A 78 -1.80 -13.01 9.10
C HIS A 78 -1.82 -11.60 9.71
N TYR A 79 -1.34 -10.49 9.15
CA TYR A 79 -1.57 -9.13 9.70
C TYR A 79 -1.70 -8.94 11.24
N GLU A 80 -0.95 -9.68 12.06
CA GLU A 80 -1.24 -9.90 13.47
C GLU A 80 -1.08 -8.60 14.25
N CYS A 81 0.00 -7.87 13.97
CA CYS A 81 0.27 -6.55 14.53
C CYS A 81 -0.74 -5.50 14.08
N THR A 82 -1.29 -5.63 12.86
CA THR A 82 -2.34 -4.70 12.39
C THR A 82 -3.64 -4.97 13.15
N TRP A 83 -4.02 -6.23 13.35
CA TRP A 83 -5.22 -6.55 14.12
C TRP A 83 -5.08 -6.23 15.59
N ASP A 84 -3.90 -6.40 16.16
CA ASP A 84 -3.60 -5.94 17.52
C ASP A 84 -3.78 -4.42 17.63
N LEU A 85 -3.15 -3.64 16.74
CA LEU A 85 -3.33 -2.18 16.69
C LEU A 85 -4.83 -1.82 16.61
N LEU A 86 -5.52 -2.31 15.58
CA LEU A 86 -6.91 -1.93 15.27
C LEU A 86 -7.93 -2.44 16.29
N SER A 87 -7.57 -3.39 17.16
CA SER A 87 -8.42 -3.82 18.27
C SER A 87 -8.59 -2.74 19.35
N SER A 88 -7.60 -1.84 19.46
CA SER A 88 -7.60 -0.74 20.43
C SER A 88 -8.09 0.60 19.88
N ILE A 89 -8.25 0.70 18.56
CA ILE A 89 -8.69 1.93 17.90
C ILE A 89 -10.22 1.93 17.78
N PRO A 90 -10.93 2.92 18.36
CA PRO A 90 -12.38 3.02 18.25
C PRO A 90 -12.83 3.28 16.81
N SER A 91 -13.93 2.65 16.39
CA SER A 91 -14.61 2.97 15.14
C SER A 91 -15.23 4.37 15.21
N LEU A 92 -15.19 5.10 14.09
CA LEU A 92 -15.85 6.40 13.96
C LEU A 92 -17.35 6.27 13.60
N GLU A 93 -17.76 5.14 13.02
CA GLU A 93 -19.13 4.92 12.52
C GLU A 93 -19.98 4.15 13.53
N HIS A 94 -19.36 3.28 14.33
CA HIS A 94 -20.06 2.39 15.25
C HIS A 94 -19.60 2.62 16.70
N PRO A 95 -20.30 3.49 17.47
CA PRO A 95 -19.97 3.73 18.87
C PRO A 95 -19.89 2.44 19.69
N GLY A 96 -18.82 2.30 20.48
CA GLY A 96 -18.57 1.13 21.33
C GLY A 96 -17.92 -0.05 20.62
N ARG A 97 -17.60 0.05 19.32
CA ARG A 97 -16.81 -0.96 18.59
C ARG A 97 -15.41 -0.44 18.25
N SER A 98 -14.46 -1.36 18.14
CA SER A 98 -13.15 -1.11 17.53
C SER A 98 -13.22 -1.20 16.00
N VAL A 99 -12.22 -0.62 15.33
CA VAL A 99 -12.02 -0.75 13.88
C VAL A 99 -11.87 -2.22 13.48
N ARG A 100 -11.22 -3.04 14.31
CA ARG A 100 -11.12 -4.49 14.09
C ARG A 100 -12.49 -5.16 14.10
N GLU A 101 -13.32 -4.91 15.10
CA GLU A 101 -14.65 -5.54 15.22
C GLU A 101 -15.57 -5.14 14.06
N GLU A 102 -15.56 -3.86 13.69
CA GLU A 102 -16.26 -3.36 12.50
C GLU A 102 -15.79 -4.08 11.23
N THR A 103 -14.48 -4.19 11.02
CA THR A 103 -13.91 -4.85 9.86
C THR A 103 -14.26 -6.35 9.83
N VAL A 104 -14.21 -7.03 10.97
CA VAL A 104 -14.58 -8.45 11.07
C VAL A 104 -16.06 -8.64 10.72
N ALA A 105 -16.97 -7.87 11.33
CA ALA A 105 -18.39 -7.94 11.06
C ALA A 105 -18.71 -7.72 9.57
N PHE A 106 -18.07 -6.71 8.96
CA PHE A 106 -18.22 -6.43 7.54
C PHE A 106 -17.84 -7.62 6.64
N ASN A 107 -16.76 -8.33 6.95
CA ASN A 107 -16.31 -9.47 6.13
C ASN A 107 -17.14 -10.75 6.37
N VAL A 108 -17.85 -10.87 7.50
CA VAL A 108 -18.85 -11.93 7.70
C VAL A 108 -20.04 -11.73 6.76
N GLU A 109 -20.48 -10.48 6.58
CA GLU A 109 -21.60 -10.12 5.69
C GLU A 109 -21.19 -10.08 4.20
N ASN A 110 -19.91 -9.85 3.92
CA ASN A 110 -19.36 -9.69 2.58
C ASN A 110 -18.19 -10.64 2.32
N PRO A 111 -18.42 -11.97 2.33
CA PRO A 111 -17.36 -12.94 2.12
C PRO A 111 -16.71 -12.76 0.74
N ALA A 112 -15.38 -12.70 0.71
CA ALA A 112 -14.63 -12.64 -0.53
C ALA A 112 -14.68 -13.99 -1.25
N HIS A 113 -15.02 -13.97 -2.54
CA HIS A 113 -14.95 -15.14 -3.40
C HIS A 113 -15.05 -14.72 -4.87
N SER A 114 -13.91 -14.58 -5.55
CA SER A 114 -13.86 -14.27 -6.98
C SER A 114 -14.50 -15.37 -7.83
N ARG A 115 -15.22 -14.95 -8.87
CA ARG A 115 -15.82 -15.83 -9.89
C ARG A 115 -15.40 -15.46 -11.31
N ALA A 116 -14.54 -14.44 -11.44
CA ALA A 116 -14.02 -13.93 -12.71
C ALA A 116 -12.60 -13.40 -12.51
N ARG A 117 -11.72 -14.24 -11.96
CA ARG A 117 -10.37 -13.82 -11.56
C ARG A 117 -9.50 -13.40 -12.74
N LEU A 118 -9.56 -14.15 -13.84
CA LEU A 118 -8.84 -13.89 -15.09
C LEU A 118 -9.82 -13.91 -16.27
N VAL A 119 -9.61 -13.02 -17.22
CA VAL A 119 -10.37 -12.88 -18.47
C VAL A 119 -9.40 -12.91 -19.66
N ASP A 120 -9.71 -13.71 -20.67
CA ASP A 120 -8.87 -13.84 -21.87
C ASP A 120 -9.22 -12.83 -22.97
N ARG A 121 -8.45 -12.83 -24.06
CA ARG A 121 -8.68 -11.98 -25.26
C ARG A 121 -10.05 -12.17 -25.92
N ASN A 122 -10.72 -13.29 -25.68
CA ASN A 122 -12.05 -13.57 -26.23
C ASN A 122 -13.16 -13.05 -25.32
N ARG A 123 -12.78 -12.46 -24.17
CA ARG A 123 -13.66 -11.95 -23.11
C ARG A 123 -14.37 -13.08 -22.37
N PHE A 124 -13.73 -14.24 -22.32
CA PHE A 124 -14.20 -15.37 -21.54
C PHE A 124 -13.47 -15.43 -20.20
N LYS A 125 -14.22 -15.86 -19.18
CA LYS A 125 -13.64 -16.17 -17.86
C LYS A 125 -12.74 -17.39 -18.04
N VAL A 126 -11.48 -17.25 -17.66
CA VAL A 126 -10.51 -18.34 -17.69
C VAL A 126 -10.80 -19.28 -16.52
N ASP A 127 -10.76 -20.58 -16.76
CA ASP A 127 -10.77 -21.55 -15.67
C ASP A 127 -9.45 -21.46 -14.90
N VAL A 128 -9.56 -21.00 -13.66
CA VAL A 128 -8.45 -20.81 -12.73
C VAL A 128 -8.42 -21.86 -11.62
N SER A 129 -9.25 -22.91 -11.73
CA SER A 129 -9.24 -24.06 -10.81
C SER A 129 -7.89 -24.81 -10.80
N HIS A 130 -7.09 -24.61 -11.84
CA HIS A 130 -5.73 -25.12 -11.96
C HIS A 130 -4.71 -23.97 -12.10
N MET A 131 -3.60 -24.09 -11.36
CA MET A 131 -2.48 -23.14 -11.38
C MET A 131 -1.74 -23.05 -12.73
N GLY A 132 -1.86 -24.07 -13.58
CA GLY A 132 -1.21 -24.09 -14.89
C GLY A 132 0.29 -24.40 -14.86
N PHE A 133 0.81 -25.02 -13.79
CA PHE A 133 2.21 -25.42 -13.70
C PHE A 133 2.54 -26.70 -14.46
N SER A 134 3.63 -26.68 -15.21
CA SER A 134 4.37 -27.86 -15.66
C SER A 134 5.13 -28.54 -14.50
N ALA A 135 5.70 -29.71 -14.75
CA ALA A 135 6.58 -30.37 -13.77
C ALA A 135 7.86 -29.56 -13.49
N ARG A 136 8.37 -28.86 -14.51
CA ARG A 136 9.53 -27.98 -14.39
C ARG A 136 9.21 -26.78 -13.49
N ASP A 137 8.09 -26.13 -13.71
CA ASP A 137 7.65 -24.97 -12.90
C ASP A 137 7.55 -25.33 -11.42
N ARG A 138 7.04 -26.52 -11.10
CA ARG A 138 6.94 -27.01 -9.72
C ARG A 138 8.31 -27.21 -9.07
N LEU A 139 9.27 -27.78 -9.81
CA LEU A 139 10.64 -27.98 -9.31
C LEU A 139 11.38 -26.66 -9.13
N GLU A 140 11.22 -25.73 -10.08
CA GLU A 140 11.83 -24.39 -10.01
C GLU A 140 11.23 -23.58 -8.85
N LEU A 141 9.90 -23.60 -8.68
CA LEU A 141 9.24 -22.93 -7.56
C LEU A 141 9.66 -23.54 -6.23
N LEU A 142 9.74 -24.87 -6.11
CA LEU A 142 10.24 -25.54 -4.90
C LEU A 142 11.70 -25.14 -4.61
N ARG A 143 12.55 -25.09 -5.64
CA ARG A 143 13.94 -24.65 -5.48
C ARG A 143 14.03 -23.20 -5.00
N LEU A 144 13.18 -22.32 -5.53
CA LEU A 144 13.10 -20.93 -5.10
C LEU A 144 12.62 -20.83 -3.64
N THR A 145 11.59 -21.59 -3.24
CA THR A 145 11.08 -21.55 -1.87
C THR A 145 12.08 -22.09 -0.86
N GLU A 146 12.83 -23.14 -1.19
CA GLU A 146 13.82 -23.72 -0.27
C GLU A 146 15.15 -22.94 -0.24
N ALA A 147 15.36 -21.97 -1.13
CA ALA A 147 16.58 -21.18 -1.16
C ALA A 147 16.64 -20.20 0.04
N SER A 148 17.81 -20.10 0.65
CA SER A 148 18.06 -19.10 1.70
C SER A 148 18.07 -17.68 1.12
N GLU A 149 17.74 -16.67 1.93
CA GLU A 149 17.83 -15.26 1.51
C GLU A 149 19.25 -14.88 1.08
N GLU A 150 20.29 -15.46 1.68
CA GLU A 150 21.69 -15.27 1.27
C GLU A 150 21.95 -15.80 -0.15
N THR A 151 21.41 -16.98 -0.48
CA THR A 151 21.53 -17.56 -1.83
C THR A 151 20.73 -16.79 -2.87
N LEU A 152 19.54 -16.32 -2.50
CA LEU A 152 18.70 -15.48 -3.36
C LEU A 152 19.38 -14.13 -3.60
N GLY A 153 19.98 -13.52 -2.58
CA GLY A 153 20.74 -12.27 -2.68
C GLY A 153 20.01 -11.19 -3.48
N ASN A 154 20.68 -10.63 -4.49
CA ASN A 154 20.14 -9.60 -5.38
C ASN A 154 19.51 -10.16 -6.67
N SER A 155 19.19 -11.46 -6.71
CA SER A 155 18.62 -12.08 -7.91
C SER A 155 17.19 -11.63 -8.18
N ARG A 156 16.85 -11.64 -9.47
CA ARG A 156 15.52 -11.39 -10.00
C ARG A 156 14.70 -12.67 -10.00
N ILE A 157 13.38 -12.57 -10.02
CA ILE A 157 12.50 -13.75 -10.16
C ILE A 157 12.84 -14.53 -11.45
N THR A 158 13.19 -13.84 -12.54
CA THR A 158 13.62 -14.47 -13.81
C THR A 158 14.92 -15.27 -13.73
N ASP A 159 15.73 -15.07 -12.70
CA ASP A 159 16.96 -15.86 -12.53
C ASP A 159 16.66 -17.28 -12.01
N TRP A 160 15.45 -17.50 -11.51
CA TRP A 160 15.03 -18.75 -10.85
C TRP A 160 13.91 -19.48 -11.60
N LEU A 161 13.06 -18.75 -12.33
CA LEU A 161 11.87 -19.29 -12.97
C LEU A 161 11.94 -19.12 -14.49
N SER A 162 11.62 -20.19 -15.21
CA SER A 162 11.70 -20.22 -16.68
C SER A 162 10.57 -19.43 -17.36
N PRO A 163 10.74 -18.99 -18.63
CA PRO A 163 9.73 -18.23 -19.37
C PRO A 163 8.29 -18.80 -19.30
N GLY A 164 8.13 -20.12 -19.42
CA GLY A 164 6.82 -20.78 -19.35
C GLY A 164 6.08 -20.60 -18.02
N PHE A 165 6.79 -20.40 -16.91
CA PHE A 165 6.19 -20.10 -15.61
C PHE A 165 5.35 -18.82 -15.67
N PHE A 166 5.84 -17.80 -16.38
CA PHE A 166 5.22 -16.49 -16.50
C PHE A 166 3.96 -16.48 -17.40
N GLU A 167 3.64 -17.61 -18.03
CA GLU A 167 2.41 -17.82 -18.79
C GLU A 167 1.36 -18.61 -17.99
N SER A 168 1.70 -19.08 -16.79
CA SER A 168 0.80 -19.86 -15.94
C SER A 168 -0.34 -19.01 -15.35
N ASN A 169 -1.49 -19.63 -15.12
CA ASN A 169 -2.60 -19.00 -14.38
C ASN A 169 -2.12 -18.47 -13.02
N PHE A 170 -1.28 -19.25 -12.33
CA PHE A 170 -0.69 -18.83 -11.05
C PHE A 170 0.04 -17.50 -11.20
N TRP A 171 0.95 -17.37 -12.16
CA TRP A 171 1.72 -16.13 -12.29
C TRP A 171 0.81 -14.94 -12.60
N TYR A 172 -0.15 -15.08 -13.52
CA TYR A 172 -1.12 -14.01 -13.79
C TYR A 172 -1.90 -13.60 -12.54
N MET A 173 -2.35 -14.56 -11.74
CA MET A 173 -3.04 -14.27 -10.48
C MET A 173 -2.10 -13.65 -9.44
N TRP A 174 -0.88 -14.16 -9.30
CA TRP A 174 0.09 -13.70 -8.32
C TRP A 174 0.56 -12.27 -8.62
N GLN A 175 1.06 -12.05 -9.84
CA GLN A 175 1.61 -10.76 -10.25
C GLN A 175 0.57 -9.66 -10.18
N THR A 176 -0.70 -9.96 -10.46
CA THR A 176 -1.78 -8.95 -10.38
C THR A 176 -2.40 -8.80 -8.99
N THR A 177 -2.22 -9.77 -8.10
CA THR A 177 -2.66 -9.57 -6.70
C THR A 177 -1.68 -8.65 -5.97
N PHE A 178 -0.38 -8.77 -6.26
CA PHE A 178 0.69 -8.15 -5.49
C PHE A 178 1.54 -7.14 -6.27
N ALA A 179 1.19 -6.88 -7.53
CA ALA A 179 1.92 -6.01 -8.45
C ALA A 179 3.41 -6.39 -8.67
N PHE A 180 3.71 -7.69 -8.64
CA PHE A 180 5.05 -8.18 -8.98
C PHE A 180 5.33 -8.03 -10.49
N GLN A 181 6.61 -7.81 -10.80
CA GLN A 181 7.16 -7.90 -12.14
C GLN A 181 8.23 -9.00 -12.18
N PRO A 182 8.50 -9.63 -13.33
CA PRO A 182 9.51 -10.69 -13.43
C PRO A 182 10.93 -10.26 -13.01
N TRP A 183 11.25 -8.96 -13.11
CA TRP A 183 12.55 -8.41 -12.71
C TRP A 183 12.61 -8.01 -11.23
N HIS A 184 11.52 -8.15 -10.46
CA HIS A 184 11.53 -7.87 -9.02
C HIS A 184 12.31 -8.92 -8.24
N SER A 185 12.55 -8.63 -6.97
CA SER A 185 13.34 -9.44 -6.05
C SER A 185 12.81 -10.86 -5.88
N ALA A 186 13.68 -11.86 -6.07
CA ALA A 186 13.37 -13.24 -5.73
C ALA A 186 13.23 -13.47 -4.22
N VAL A 187 13.93 -12.69 -3.39
CA VAL A 187 13.77 -12.70 -1.92
C VAL A 187 12.35 -12.35 -1.53
N GLU A 188 11.78 -11.30 -2.13
CA GLU A 188 10.41 -10.90 -1.82
C GLU A 188 9.39 -11.93 -2.32
N LEU A 189 9.58 -12.53 -3.51
CA LEU A 189 8.72 -13.63 -3.94
C LEU A 189 8.78 -14.82 -2.96
N ASN A 190 9.98 -15.22 -2.53
CA ASN A 190 10.20 -16.28 -1.55
C ASN A 190 9.48 -15.97 -0.22
N ARG A 191 9.62 -14.73 0.28
CA ARG A 191 8.93 -14.28 1.50
C ARG A 191 7.43 -14.40 1.36
N TYR A 192 6.83 -13.94 0.25
CA TYR A 192 5.38 -14.04 0.06
C TYR A 192 4.90 -15.50 -0.02
N LEU A 193 5.64 -16.39 -0.68
CA LEU A 193 5.29 -17.81 -0.76
C LEU A 193 5.26 -18.47 0.63
N HIS A 194 6.22 -18.17 1.50
CA HIS A 194 6.20 -18.63 2.89
C HIS A 194 5.09 -17.95 3.69
N ARG A 195 5.02 -16.63 3.60
CA ARG A 195 4.21 -15.77 4.45
C ARG A 195 2.71 -15.93 4.20
N PHE A 196 2.34 -16.36 2.99
CA PHE A 196 0.96 -16.56 2.57
C PHE A 196 0.73 -17.99 2.05
N MET A 197 1.50 -18.98 2.54
CA MET A 197 1.34 -20.38 2.15
C MET A 197 -0.10 -20.88 2.34
N ASN A 198 -0.79 -20.41 3.39
CA ASN A 198 -2.20 -20.74 3.66
C ASN A 198 -3.19 -20.09 2.66
N GLU A 199 -2.78 -19.03 1.96
CA GLU A 199 -3.57 -18.40 0.90
C GLU A 199 -3.36 -19.04 -0.47
N PHE A 200 -2.26 -19.79 -0.65
CA PHE A 200 -1.94 -20.45 -1.90
C PHE A 200 -3.08 -21.33 -2.46
N PRO A 201 -3.80 -22.15 -1.66
CA PRO A 201 -4.94 -22.94 -2.15
C PRO A 201 -6.22 -22.12 -2.43
N ARG A 202 -6.22 -20.82 -2.14
CA ARG A 202 -7.38 -19.92 -2.24
C ARG A 202 -7.11 -18.72 -3.15
N ILE A 203 -5.98 -18.68 -3.84
CA ILE A 203 -5.56 -17.51 -4.63
C ILE A 203 -6.48 -17.23 -5.82
N GLU A 204 -7.07 -18.29 -6.38
CA GLU A 204 -8.00 -18.23 -7.51
C GLU A 204 -9.35 -17.59 -7.14
N THR A 205 -9.75 -17.72 -5.87
CA THR A 205 -10.97 -17.12 -5.33
C THR A 205 -10.71 -15.90 -4.46
N LEU A 206 -9.47 -15.65 -4.03
CA LEU A 206 -9.12 -14.62 -3.05
C LEU A 206 -9.91 -14.74 -1.74
N ALA A 207 -10.34 -15.96 -1.35
CA ALA A 207 -11.28 -16.15 -0.26
C ALA A 207 -10.73 -15.79 1.14
N GLY A 208 -9.41 -15.77 1.31
CA GLY A 208 -8.78 -15.28 2.55
C GLY A 208 -8.66 -13.76 2.64
N VAL A 209 -8.86 -13.03 1.53
CA VAL A 209 -8.79 -11.57 1.52
C VAL A 209 -9.90 -10.98 2.38
N LYS A 210 -9.51 -10.05 3.25
CA LYS A 210 -10.38 -9.19 4.05
C LYS A 210 -10.31 -7.76 3.58
N ARG A 211 -11.43 -7.05 3.67
CA ARG A 211 -11.60 -5.67 3.26
C ARG A 211 -12.16 -4.84 4.40
N THR A 212 -11.78 -3.57 4.45
CA THR A 212 -12.44 -2.58 5.32
C THR A 212 -13.77 -2.13 4.70
N VAL A 213 -14.66 -1.57 5.53
CA VAL A 213 -15.97 -1.04 5.09
C VAL A 213 -15.81 0.02 4.00
N TYR A 214 -14.85 0.93 4.22
CA TYR A 214 -14.46 1.99 3.29
C TYR A 214 -13.02 1.78 2.79
N ASN A 215 -12.54 2.72 1.97
CA ASN A 215 -11.12 2.89 1.68
C ASN A 215 -10.29 3.00 2.98
N GLN A 216 -8.99 2.71 2.90
CA GLN A 216 -8.14 2.62 4.08
C GLN A 216 -7.91 3.97 4.77
N TYR A 217 -8.06 5.09 4.06
CA TYR A 217 -8.01 6.40 4.70
C TYR A 217 -9.16 6.56 5.69
N ASP A 218 -10.39 6.33 5.22
CA ASP A 218 -11.59 6.47 6.04
C ASP A 218 -11.71 5.40 7.12
N ALA A 219 -11.37 4.15 6.81
CA ALA A 219 -11.57 3.03 7.72
C ALA A 219 -10.42 2.81 8.73
N ILE A 220 -9.20 3.29 8.44
CA ILE A 220 -8.03 3.05 9.30
C ILE A 220 -7.36 4.37 9.71
N VAL A 221 -6.93 5.17 8.74
CA VAL A 221 -6.13 6.37 9.03
C VAL A 221 -6.91 7.37 9.87
N ARG A 222 -8.16 7.68 9.48
CA ARG A 222 -9.01 8.66 10.18
C ARG A 222 -9.30 8.23 11.63
N PRO A 223 -9.80 7.02 11.92
CA PRO A 223 -9.99 6.55 13.29
C PRO A 223 -8.71 6.60 14.13
N LEU A 224 -7.59 6.14 13.57
CA LEU A 224 -6.31 6.10 14.25
C LEU A 224 -5.78 7.51 14.57
N ALA A 225 -5.81 8.42 13.60
CA ALA A 225 -5.37 9.80 13.77
C ALA A 225 -6.28 10.57 14.77
N ASP A 226 -7.59 10.34 14.72
CA ASP A 226 -8.54 10.93 15.67
C ASP A 226 -8.30 10.43 17.09
N TRP A 227 -8.05 9.12 17.27
CA TRP A 227 -7.66 8.56 18.55
C TRP A 227 -6.33 9.16 19.05
N LEU A 228 -5.27 9.18 18.24
CA LEU A 228 -3.97 9.77 18.61
C LEU A 228 -4.09 11.25 19.02
N LYS A 229 -4.90 12.04 18.29
CA LYS A 229 -5.15 13.44 18.62
C LYS A 229 -5.83 13.59 19.98
N ARG A 230 -6.79 12.72 20.32
CA ARG A 230 -7.41 12.71 21.66
C ARG A 230 -6.43 12.32 22.77
N GLN A 231 -5.41 11.52 22.45
CA GLN A 231 -4.31 11.20 23.38
C GLN A 231 -3.29 12.34 23.53
N GLY A 232 -3.43 13.44 22.77
CA GLY A 232 -2.56 14.61 22.84
C GLY A 232 -1.37 14.59 21.88
N VAL A 233 -1.30 13.62 20.95
CA VAL A 233 -0.24 13.55 19.93
C VAL A 233 -0.26 14.78 19.04
N GLN A 234 0.92 15.35 18.79
CA GLN A 234 1.07 16.57 18.01
C GLN A 234 1.31 16.25 16.53
N PHE A 235 0.48 16.81 15.64
CA PHE A 235 0.64 16.68 14.20
C PHE A 235 1.12 18.00 13.60
N VAL A 236 2.35 18.02 13.08
CA VAL A 236 2.96 19.18 12.44
C VAL A 236 2.98 18.95 10.93
N ARG A 237 1.90 19.39 10.27
CA ARG A 237 1.64 19.20 8.83
C ARG A 237 2.25 20.32 8.00
N GLY A 238 2.43 20.09 6.69
CA GLY A 238 3.08 21.04 5.80
C GLY A 238 4.54 21.32 6.18
N THR A 239 5.20 20.40 6.87
CA THR A 239 6.56 20.56 7.40
C THR A 239 7.38 19.34 7.04
N ARG A 240 8.48 19.57 6.33
CA ARG A 240 9.42 18.53 5.92
C ARG A 240 10.56 18.45 6.92
N VAL A 241 11.08 17.25 7.17
CA VAL A 241 12.41 17.09 7.76
C VAL A 241 13.37 16.89 6.60
N VAL A 242 14.33 17.79 6.45
CA VAL A 242 15.25 17.82 5.29
C VAL A 242 16.65 17.34 5.63
N ASP A 243 17.02 17.34 6.91
CA ASP A 243 18.30 16.81 7.37
C ASP A 243 18.20 16.28 8.81
N MET A 244 19.11 15.39 9.16
CA MET A 244 19.26 14.76 10.46
C MET A 244 20.73 14.80 10.86
N THR A 245 21.07 15.66 11.82
CA THR A 245 22.44 15.75 12.33
C THR A 245 22.73 14.55 13.24
N LEU A 246 23.71 13.75 12.83
CA LEU A 246 24.15 12.55 13.52
C LEU A 246 25.50 12.79 14.20
N GLU A 247 25.62 12.32 15.44
CA GLU A 247 26.86 12.31 16.21
C GLU A 247 27.26 10.87 16.53
N ALA A 248 28.51 10.52 16.28
CA ALA A 248 29.08 9.25 16.68
C ALA A 248 29.78 9.39 18.04
N ASP A 249 29.33 8.62 19.03
CA ASP A 249 29.93 8.57 20.36
C ASP A 249 30.11 7.10 20.79
N GLY A 250 31.36 6.66 20.97
CA GLY A 250 31.69 5.30 21.43
C GLY A 250 31.14 4.19 20.53
N GLY A 251 31.11 4.38 19.21
CA GLY A 251 30.54 3.42 18.25
C GLY A 251 29.00 3.38 18.21
N ARG A 252 28.32 4.33 18.89
CA ARG A 252 26.88 4.53 18.77
C ARG A 252 26.60 5.78 17.96
N LEU A 253 25.58 5.73 17.11
CA LEU A 253 25.05 6.90 16.41
C LEU A 253 23.89 7.50 17.19
N ARG A 254 23.88 8.81 17.34
CA ARG A 254 22.81 9.58 17.99
C ARG A 254 22.33 10.68 17.08
N VAL A 255 21.01 10.90 17.06
CA VAL A 255 20.42 12.08 16.42
C VAL A 255 20.47 13.25 17.40
N ARG A 256 21.06 14.36 16.99
CA ARG A 256 21.16 15.59 17.82
C ARG A 256 20.26 16.71 17.36
N GLN A 257 19.92 16.71 16.08
CA GLN A 257 19.08 17.75 15.51
C GLN A 257 18.29 17.23 14.32
N LEU A 258 17.03 17.67 14.21
CA LEU A 258 16.25 17.61 12.99
C LEU A 258 16.18 19.01 12.38
N THR A 259 16.50 19.10 11.09
CA THR A 259 16.34 20.34 10.32
C THR A 259 15.00 20.27 9.60
N LEU A 260 14.10 21.19 9.96
CA LEU A 260 12.77 21.31 9.40
C LEU A 260 12.75 22.36 8.28
N ASP A 261 11.97 22.11 7.23
CA ASP A 261 11.60 23.08 6.21
C ASP A 261 10.08 23.23 6.16
N ARG A 262 9.61 24.46 6.33
CA ARG A 262 8.20 24.84 6.18
C ARG A 262 8.10 26.11 5.36
N ASP A 263 7.51 26.00 4.18
CA ASP A 263 7.35 27.13 3.24
C ASP A 263 8.68 27.87 2.98
N SER A 264 9.75 27.10 2.72
CA SER A 264 11.13 27.60 2.51
C SER A 264 11.75 28.32 3.72
N ARG A 265 11.18 28.13 4.92
CA ARG A 265 11.75 28.60 6.18
C ARG A 265 12.29 27.42 6.96
N THR A 266 13.59 27.48 7.22
CA THR A 266 14.28 26.46 8.01
C THR A 266 14.10 26.70 9.50
N ALA A 267 13.84 25.64 10.25
CA ALA A 267 13.85 25.63 11.71
C ALA A 267 14.59 24.40 12.22
N ASN A 268 15.19 24.47 13.40
CA ASN A 268 15.93 23.36 13.99
C ASN A 268 15.24 22.87 15.25
N VAL A 269 15.13 21.56 15.39
CA VAL A 269 14.67 20.89 16.61
C VAL A 269 15.89 20.18 17.20
N ARG A 270 16.34 20.62 18.37
CA ARG A 270 17.39 19.92 19.12
C ARG A 270 16.80 18.73 19.86
N LEU A 271 17.54 17.64 19.89
CA LEU A 271 17.17 16.40 20.54
C LEU A 271 18.09 16.18 21.75
N GLU A 272 17.46 15.85 22.86
CA GLU A 272 18.14 15.55 24.11
C GLU A 272 18.48 14.06 24.22
N ASP A 273 19.33 13.70 25.18
CA ASP A 273 19.60 12.29 25.47
C ASP A 273 18.31 11.59 25.94
N GLY A 274 17.90 10.57 25.21
CA GLY A 274 16.68 9.80 25.48
C GLY A 274 15.52 10.09 24.52
N ASP A 275 15.61 11.15 23.72
CA ASP A 275 14.64 11.38 22.64
C ASP A 275 14.74 10.28 21.57
N LEU A 276 13.58 9.91 21.01
CA LEU A 276 13.45 8.86 20.01
C LEU A 276 13.12 9.47 18.64
N VAL A 277 13.73 8.93 17.58
CA VAL A 277 13.41 9.30 16.20
C VAL A 277 13.00 8.07 15.42
N PHE A 278 11.82 8.16 14.81
CA PHE A 278 11.27 7.15 13.93
C PHE A 278 11.14 7.74 12.53
N PHE A 279 11.86 7.17 11.57
CA PHE A 279 11.89 7.66 10.20
C PHE A 279 11.26 6.63 9.27
N GLN A 280 10.20 7.03 8.56
CA GLN A 280 9.66 6.26 7.44
C GLN A 280 10.50 6.55 6.18
N ASN A 281 11.54 5.76 5.96
CA ASN A 281 12.55 5.98 4.93
C ASN A 281 12.08 5.56 3.53
N GLY A 282 11.71 6.54 2.70
CA GLY A 282 11.19 6.33 1.35
C GLY A 282 9.67 6.16 1.32
N SER A 283 9.10 6.33 0.14
CA SER A 283 7.65 6.15 -0.07
C SER A 283 7.35 5.74 -1.51
N MET A 284 6.51 4.72 -1.65
CA MET A 284 6.03 4.24 -2.95
C MET A 284 5.05 5.20 -3.64
N THR A 285 4.54 6.19 -2.91
CA THR A 285 3.60 7.19 -3.43
C THR A 285 4.19 8.59 -3.48
N ASP A 286 5.51 8.70 -3.26
CA ASP A 286 6.23 9.94 -3.49
C ASP A 286 6.29 10.25 -4.99
N ALA A 287 6.31 11.54 -5.34
CA ALA A 287 6.22 12.00 -6.72
C ALA A 287 5.07 11.37 -7.53
N SER A 288 3.96 10.99 -6.88
CA SER A 288 2.73 10.60 -7.58
C SER A 288 2.00 11.84 -8.08
N SER A 289 1.52 11.81 -9.32
CA SER A 289 0.70 12.87 -9.91
C SER A 289 -0.68 12.34 -10.31
N LEU A 290 -1.61 13.25 -10.58
CA LEU A 290 -2.98 12.92 -10.96
C LEU A 290 -3.32 13.58 -12.30
N GLY A 291 -3.89 12.79 -13.21
CA GLY A 291 -4.45 13.28 -14.47
C GLY A 291 -5.92 13.71 -14.30
N SER A 292 -6.65 13.71 -15.41
CA SER A 292 -8.08 13.98 -15.42
C SER A 292 -8.81 13.05 -16.40
N MET A 293 -10.10 13.30 -16.63
CA MET A 293 -10.86 12.59 -17.65
C MET A 293 -10.27 12.78 -19.06
N THR A 294 -9.62 13.92 -19.33
CA THR A 294 -9.14 14.28 -20.67
C THR A 294 -7.61 14.36 -20.77
N GLU A 295 -6.91 14.54 -19.66
CA GLU A 295 -5.46 14.74 -19.64
C GLU A 295 -4.76 13.60 -18.88
N PRO A 296 -3.61 13.11 -19.38
CA PRO A 296 -2.78 12.16 -18.63
C PRO A 296 -2.18 12.80 -17.38
N PRO A 297 -1.78 12.01 -16.37
CA PRO A 297 -1.03 12.52 -15.23
C PRO A 297 0.33 13.09 -15.65
N PRO A 298 0.79 14.23 -15.08
CA PRO A 298 2.14 14.74 -15.32
C PRO A 298 3.22 13.70 -15.00
N ARG A 299 4.24 13.58 -15.85
CA ARG A 299 5.36 12.66 -15.63
C ARG A 299 6.38 13.26 -14.67
N LEU A 300 6.20 13.00 -13.38
CA LEU A 300 7.15 13.40 -12.35
C LEU A 300 8.36 12.47 -12.34
N THR A 301 9.49 13.00 -11.87
CA THR A 301 10.79 12.33 -11.86
C THR A 301 11.39 12.35 -10.45
N LYS A 302 12.61 11.83 -10.31
CA LYS A 302 13.38 11.96 -9.06
C LYS A 302 13.61 13.42 -8.65
N ALA A 303 13.60 14.38 -9.57
CA ALA A 303 13.72 15.80 -9.24
C ALA A 303 12.51 16.33 -8.44
N ASP A 304 11.35 15.69 -8.58
CA ASP A 304 10.10 16.04 -7.88
C ASP A 304 9.93 15.26 -6.57
N SER A 305 10.76 14.23 -6.36
CA SER A 305 10.75 13.37 -5.18
C SER A 305 11.25 14.10 -3.94
N GLN A 306 10.52 13.94 -2.84
CA GLN A 306 10.92 14.49 -1.53
C GLN A 306 11.01 13.43 -0.44
N GLY A 307 10.28 12.32 -0.56
CA GLY A 307 10.24 11.23 0.40
C GLY A 307 11.52 10.39 0.45
N TRP A 308 12.36 10.45 -0.58
CA TRP A 308 13.62 9.71 -0.66
C TRP A 308 14.84 10.52 -0.25
N ALA A 309 14.80 11.84 -0.41
CA ALA A 309 15.96 12.73 -0.26
C ALA A 309 16.63 12.65 1.13
N LEU A 310 15.83 12.59 2.20
CA LEU A 310 16.37 12.46 3.56
C LEU A 310 17.10 11.12 3.75
N TRP A 311 16.56 10.03 3.19
CA TRP A 311 17.22 8.72 3.28
C TRP A 311 18.55 8.71 2.52
N GLU A 312 18.59 9.29 1.32
CA GLU A 312 19.83 9.46 0.55
C GLU A 312 20.88 10.27 1.30
N THR A 313 20.45 11.35 1.95
CA THR A 313 21.34 12.23 2.72
C THR A 313 21.95 11.49 3.91
N ILE A 314 21.15 10.77 4.71
CA ILE A 314 21.68 10.09 5.90
C ILE A 314 22.50 8.84 5.55
N ALA A 315 22.17 8.15 4.47
CA ALA A 315 22.87 6.94 4.02
C ALA A 315 24.21 7.22 3.33
N GLN A 316 24.46 8.48 2.93
CA GLN A 316 25.74 8.86 2.34
C GLN A 316 26.89 8.52 3.29
N GLU A 317 27.82 7.69 2.81
CA GLU A 317 29.00 7.20 3.54
C GLU A 317 28.66 6.41 4.83
N ARG A 318 27.41 5.96 4.98
CA ARG A 318 26.91 5.23 6.16
C ARG A 318 26.09 4.01 5.74
N PRO A 319 26.75 2.90 5.36
CA PRO A 319 26.08 1.71 4.84
C PRO A 319 25.09 1.07 5.82
N GLU A 320 25.22 1.31 7.12
CA GLU A 320 24.29 0.88 8.17
C GLU A 320 22.87 1.46 8.02
N PHE A 321 22.69 2.55 7.27
CA PHE A 321 21.36 3.08 6.92
C PHE A 321 20.81 2.52 5.60
N GLY A 322 21.49 1.57 4.98
CA GLY A 322 21.04 0.87 3.78
C GLY A 322 21.35 1.62 2.47
N ASN A 323 20.74 1.15 1.38
CA ASN A 323 21.01 1.63 0.02
C ASN A 323 19.72 2.09 -0.67
N PRO A 324 19.37 3.40 -0.61
CA PRO A 324 18.18 3.94 -1.28
C PRO A 324 18.17 3.69 -2.79
N ALA A 325 19.34 3.68 -3.43
CA ALA A 325 19.48 3.54 -4.88
C ALA A 325 19.04 2.14 -5.37
N ALA A 326 18.98 1.13 -4.50
CA ALA A 326 18.40 -0.16 -4.84
C ALA A 326 16.89 -0.10 -5.14
N PHE A 327 16.21 0.96 -4.69
CA PHE A 327 14.75 1.11 -4.80
C PHE A 327 14.32 2.27 -5.70
N ASN A 328 15.09 3.36 -5.73
CA ASN A 328 14.66 4.61 -6.37
C ASN A 328 15.49 5.04 -7.59
N SER A 329 16.41 4.19 -8.06
CA SER A 329 17.26 4.51 -9.22
C SER A 329 16.58 4.28 -10.57
N SER A 330 15.51 3.47 -10.61
CA SER A 330 14.84 3.04 -11.84
C SER A 330 13.32 3.18 -11.71
N ILE A 331 12.79 4.29 -12.26
CA ILE A 331 11.35 4.49 -12.37
C ILE A 331 10.71 3.40 -13.24
N PRO A 332 11.23 3.06 -14.44
CA PRO A 332 10.61 2.04 -15.29
C PRO A 332 10.43 0.67 -14.62
N GLU A 333 11.31 0.28 -13.70
CA GLU A 333 11.23 -1.01 -13.01
C GLU A 333 10.32 -0.99 -11.76
N SER A 334 9.87 0.19 -11.31
CA SER A 334 9.14 0.39 -10.06
C SER A 334 7.75 1.03 -10.22
N TYR A 335 7.43 1.62 -11.38
CA TYR A 335 6.16 2.31 -11.59
C TYR A 335 5.09 1.46 -12.27
N TRP A 336 3.84 1.76 -11.93
CA TRP A 336 2.62 1.25 -12.53
C TRP A 336 1.56 2.36 -12.45
N LEU A 337 0.51 2.30 -13.27
CA LEU A 337 -0.50 3.37 -13.33
C LEU A 337 -1.85 2.87 -12.82
N SER A 338 -2.48 3.65 -11.94
CA SER A 338 -3.83 3.38 -11.43
C SER A 338 -4.84 4.46 -11.84
N PHE A 339 -6.12 4.11 -11.78
CA PHE A 339 -7.22 5.01 -12.06
C PHE A 339 -8.40 4.72 -11.14
N THR A 340 -9.11 5.78 -10.74
CA THR A 340 -10.35 5.69 -9.98
C THR A 340 -11.48 6.23 -10.84
N VAL A 341 -12.60 5.53 -10.88
CA VAL A 341 -13.76 5.93 -11.70
C VAL A 341 -14.96 6.18 -10.80
N THR A 342 -15.46 7.40 -10.86
CA THR A 342 -16.70 7.80 -10.19
C THR A 342 -17.87 7.69 -11.16
N CYS A 343 -18.69 6.65 -10.98
CA CYS A 343 -19.87 6.38 -11.77
C CYS A 343 -21.09 7.06 -11.15
N ARG A 344 -21.84 7.82 -11.95
CA ARG A 344 -23.16 8.39 -11.59
C ARG A 344 -24.31 7.64 -12.26
N ASP A 345 -23.99 6.50 -12.83
CA ASP A 345 -24.84 5.65 -13.65
C ASP A 345 -24.45 4.19 -13.34
N PRO A 346 -25.41 3.31 -13.02
CA PRO A 346 -25.12 1.95 -12.58
C PRO A 346 -24.69 1.02 -13.71
N ARG A 347 -24.85 1.40 -14.99
CA ARG A 347 -24.64 0.51 -16.14
C ARG A 347 -23.33 -0.28 -16.12
N PHE A 348 -22.23 0.34 -15.69
CA PHE A 348 -20.95 -0.36 -15.62
C PHE A 348 -20.95 -1.43 -14.51
N PHE A 349 -21.44 -1.08 -13.33
CA PHE A 349 -21.57 -2.02 -12.21
C PHE A 349 -22.51 -3.17 -12.58
N ASP A 350 -23.70 -2.87 -13.11
CA ASP A 350 -24.69 -3.89 -13.50
C ASP A 350 -24.10 -4.90 -14.50
N ARG A 351 -23.35 -4.41 -15.52
CA ARG A 351 -22.68 -5.28 -16.50
C ARG A 351 -21.58 -6.11 -15.88
N MET A 352 -20.75 -5.52 -15.02
CA MET A 352 -19.66 -6.24 -14.38
C MET A 352 -20.15 -7.26 -13.35
N GLU A 353 -21.21 -6.97 -12.60
CA GLU A 353 -21.84 -7.93 -11.69
C GLU A 353 -22.49 -9.08 -12.47
N ALA A 354 -23.18 -8.78 -13.58
CA ALA A 354 -23.75 -9.80 -14.45
C ALA A 354 -22.68 -10.70 -15.11
N PHE A 355 -21.57 -10.11 -15.57
CA PHE A 355 -20.46 -10.85 -16.17
C PHE A 355 -19.72 -11.73 -15.14
N SER A 356 -19.32 -11.12 -14.03
CA SER A 356 -18.53 -11.80 -13.00
C SER A 356 -19.35 -12.81 -12.21
N GLY A 357 -20.64 -12.54 -12.01
CA GLY A 357 -21.48 -13.26 -11.07
C GLY A 357 -21.18 -12.91 -9.61
N ASN A 358 -20.45 -11.80 -9.37
CA ASN A 358 -20.13 -11.26 -8.05
C ASN A 358 -20.88 -9.96 -7.82
N ARG A 359 -21.48 -9.80 -6.64
CA ARG A 359 -21.86 -8.48 -6.14
C ARG A 359 -20.60 -7.65 -5.87
N ALA A 360 -20.63 -6.36 -6.14
CA ALA A 360 -19.57 -5.42 -5.82
C ALA A 360 -19.09 -5.58 -4.37
N GLY A 361 -17.77 -5.61 -4.17
CA GLY A 361 -17.12 -5.86 -2.88
C GLY A 361 -16.80 -7.32 -2.56
N THR A 362 -17.34 -8.30 -3.30
CA THR A 362 -17.12 -9.73 -3.02
C THR A 362 -16.10 -10.39 -3.94
N GLY A 363 -15.95 -9.91 -5.18
CA GLY A 363 -15.18 -10.62 -6.23
C GLY A 363 -13.67 -10.38 -6.26
N GLY A 364 -13.16 -9.34 -5.58
CA GLY A 364 -11.75 -8.95 -5.71
C GLY A 364 -11.43 -8.36 -7.09
N LEU A 365 -10.18 -8.50 -7.53
CA LEU A 365 -9.76 -7.99 -8.84
C LEU A 365 -10.12 -8.96 -9.98
N VAL A 366 -10.52 -8.37 -11.11
CA VAL A 366 -10.67 -9.01 -12.42
C VAL A 366 -9.50 -8.58 -13.28
N THR A 367 -8.71 -9.53 -13.76
CA THR A 367 -7.53 -9.26 -14.60
C THR A 367 -7.79 -9.65 -16.05
N PHE A 368 -7.52 -8.73 -16.98
CA PHE A 368 -7.52 -9.01 -18.41
C PHE A 368 -6.13 -9.52 -18.82
N LYS A 369 -5.93 -10.84 -18.79
CA LYS A 369 -4.58 -11.44 -18.85
C LYS A 369 -3.87 -11.25 -20.19
N ASP A 370 -4.64 -11.06 -21.27
CA ASP A 370 -4.13 -10.80 -22.63
C ASP A 370 -4.12 -9.30 -22.98
N SER A 371 -4.44 -8.42 -22.01
CA SER A 371 -4.33 -6.97 -22.21
C SER A 371 -2.85 -6.58 -22.35
N ASN A 372 -2.54 -5.74 -23.34
CA ASN A 372 -1.18 -5.21 -23.53
C ASN A 372 -0.72 -4.43 -22.30
N TRP A 373 -1.63 -3.75 -21.62
CA TRP A 373 -1.35 -3.02 -20.37
C TRP A 373 -1.28 -3.94 -19.15
N LEU A 374 -1.73 -5.19 -19.27
CA LEU A 374 -2.01 -6.10 -18.16
C LEU A 374 -2.90 -5.41 -17.10
N MET A 375 -4.07 -4.97 -17.55
CA MET A 375 -5.03 -4.21 -16.75
C MET A 375 -5.79 -5.12 -15.77
N SER A 376 -6.06 -4.62 -14.58
CA SER A 376 -7.00 -5.21 -13.63
C SER A 376 -7.95 -4.16 -13.04
N VAL A 377 -9.18 -4.56 -12.72
CA VAL A 377 -10.20 -3.70 -12.09
C VAL A 377 -10.82 -4.35 -10.86
N VAL A 378 -11.24 -3.54 -9.89
CA VAL A 378 -11.86 -3.95 -8.64
C VAL A 378 -13.14 -3.14 -8.42
N LEU A 379 -14.27 -3.83 -8.35
CA LEU A 379 -15.53 -3.24 -7.88
C LEU A 379 -15.58 -3.35 -6.36
N TYR A 380 -15.41 -2.24 -5.66
CA TYR A 380 -15.53 -2.19 -4.21
C TYR A 380 -16.98 -2.31 -3.74
N HIS A 381 -17.16 -2.68 -2.48
CA HIS A 381 -18.42 -2.48 -1.80
C HIS A 381 -18.80 -1.00 -1.84
N GLN A 382 -20.08 -0.70 -2.04
CA GLN A 382 -20.59 0.66 -2.15
C GLN A 382 -21.46 0.99 -0.92
N PRO A 383 -21.29 2.14 -0.27
CA PRO A 383 -20.29 3.17 -0.56
C PRO A 383 -18.85 2.73 -0.20
N HIS A 384 -17.85 3.22 -0.94
CA HIS A 384 -16.43 2.99 -0.65
C HIS A 384 -15.76 4.16 0.07
N PHE A 385 -16.35 5.35 0.01
CA PHE A 385 -15.92 6.54 0.76
C PHE A 385 -16.96 6.92 1.80
N ALA A 386 -16.50 7.39 2.96
CA ALA A 386 -17.40 7.94 3.96
C ALA A 386 -18.16 9.15 3.37
N GLY A 387 -19.48 9.16 3.52
CA GLY A 387 -20.34 10.22 2.95
C GLY A 387 -20.55 10.15 1.43
N GLN A 388 -20.13 9.08 0.76
CA GLN A 388 -20.42 8.88 -0.66
C GLN A 388 -21.94 8.82 -0.93
N PRO A 389 -22.49 9.60 -1.88
CA PRO A 389 -23.91 9.57 -2.20
C PRO A 389 -24.38 8.18 -2.66
N LYS A 390 -25.61 7.80 -2.26
CA LYS A 390 -26.17 6.46 -2.57
C LYS A 390 -26.29 6.15 -4.06
N ASN A 391 -26.40 7.17 -4.92
CA ASN A 391 -26.50 7.05 -6.37
C ASN A 391 -25.15 7.18 -7.09
N VAL A 392 -24.05 7.22 -6.34
CA VAL A 392 -22.69 7.28 -6.87
C VAL A 392 -22.00 5.96 -6.53
N GLN A 393 -21.28 5.39 -7.48
CA GLN A 393 -20.48 4.19 -7.29
C GLN A 393 -19.03 4.45 -7.68
N VAL A 394 -18.08 3.85 -6.97
CA VAL A 394 -16.66 4.03 -7.23
C VAL A 394 -15.97 2.68 -7.40
N PHE A 395 -15.26 2.51 -8.51
CA PHE A 395 -14.37 1.38 -8.72
C PHE A 395 -12.95 1.87 -9.02
N TRP A 396 -12.00 0.95 -8.89
CA TRP A 396 -10.59 1.24 -9.12
C TRP A 396 -10.00 0.24 -10.09
N GLY A 397 -8.99 0.66 -10.84
CA GLY A 397 -8.22 -0.22 -11.69
C GLY A 397 -6.79 0.24 -11.81
N TYR A 398 -5.96 -0.63 -12.36
CA TYR A 398 -4.56 -0.34 -12.62
C TYR A 398 -3.99 -1.24 -13.70
N ALA A 399 -2.79 -0.91 -14.16
CA ALA A 399 -2.05 -1.68 -15.15
C ALA A 399 -0.58 -1.81 -14.77
N LEU A 400 -0.02 -2.99 -15.03
CA LEU A 400 1.39 -3.29 -14.77
C LEU A 400 2.33 -2.87 -15.91
N HIS A 401 1.80 -2.58 -17.10
CA HIS A 401 2.60 -2.15 -18.25
C HIS A 401 2.06 -0.85 -18.86
N PRO A 402 2.08 0.27 -18.12
CA PRO A 402 1.50 1.52 -18.58
C PRO A 402 2.26 2.17 -19.75
N ASP A 403 3.46 1.71 -20.05
CA ASP A 403 4.31 2.12 -21.17
C ASP A 403 3.90 1.50 -22.52
N ARG A 404 3.08 0.45 -22.52
CA ARG A 404 2.73 -0.31 -23.73
C ARG A 404 1.52 0.27 -24.44
N VAL A 405 1.48 0.16 -25.77
CA VAL A 405 0.30 0.54 -26.58
C VAL A 405 -0.88 -0.38 -26.28
N GLY A 406 -2.07 0.19 -26.05
CA GLY A 406 -3.29 -0.54 -25.75
C GLY A 406 -3.82 -1.40 -26.91
N ASN A 407 -4.80 -2.25 -26.62
CA ASN A 407 -5.46 -3.11 -27.60
C ASN A 407 -6.56 -2.37 -28.38
N PHE A 408 -7.26 -1.45 -27.74
CA PHE A 408 -8.39 -0.67 -28.30
C PHE A 408 -8.09 0.84 -28.36
N VAL A 409 -7.07 1.29 -27.65
CA VAL A 409 -6.48 2.62 -27.72
C VAL A 409 -5.04 2.53 -28.17
N ALA A 410 -4.73 3.13 -29.32
CA ALA A 410 -3.39 3.11 -29.93
C ALA A 410 -2.41 4.09 -29.26
N LYS A 411 -2.33 4.08 -27.92
CA LYS A 411 -1.41 4.88 -27.10
C LYS A 411 -0.92 4.08 -25.89
N PRO A 412 0.27 4.38 -25.35
CA PRO A 412 0.63 4.02 -23.99
C PRO A 412 -0.42 4.48 -22.98
N MET A 413 -0.71 3.68 -21.95
CA MET A 413 -1.62 4.09 -20.88
C MET A 413 -1.13 5.36 -20.17
N SER A 414 0.18 5.52 -20.03
CA SER A 414 0.81 6.70 -19.44
C SER A 414 0.59 8.00 -20.23
N ASP A 415 0.15 7.89 -21.49
CA ASP A 415 -0.21 9.00 -22.37
C ASP A 415 -1.72 9.18 -22.53
N CYS A 416 -2.52 8.40 -21.80
CA CYS A 416 -3.98 8.42 -21.87
C CYS A 416 -4.60 9.31 -20.80
N GLY A 417 -5.62 10.09 -21.18
CA GLY A 417 -6.59 10.63 -20.23
C GLY A 417 -7.56 9.54 -19.74
N GLY A 418 -8.34 9.84 -18.69
CA GLY A 418 -9.29 8.88 -18.10
C GLY A 418 -10.33 8.32 -19.08
N ALA A 419 -10.79 9.11 -20.05
CA ALA A 419 -11.75 8.66 -21.08
C ALA A 419 -11.16 7.58 -21.98
N GLU A 420 -9.87 7.68 -22.32
CA GLU A 420 -9.17 6.70 -23.14
C GLU A 420 -8.91 5.42 -22.35
N ILE A 421 -8.53 5.53 -21.07
CA ILE A 421 -8.39 4.38 -20.18
C ILE A 421 -9.73 3.62 -20.05
N LEU A 422 -10.84 4.34 -19.90
CA LEU A 422 -12.18 3.75 -19.86
C LEU A 422 -12.57 3.09 -21.19
N LYS A 423 -12.18 3.68 -22.33
CA LYS A 423 -12.41 3.09 -23.64
C LYS A 423 -11.65 1.78 -23.80
N GLU A 424 -10.39 1.74 -23.38
CA GLU A 424 -9.59 0.50 -23.36
C GLU A 424 -10.29 -0.56 -22.49
N LEU A 425 -10.66 -0.21 -21.25
CA LEU A 425 -11.35 -1.10 -20.33
C LEU A 425 -12.66 -1.64 -20.89
N CYS A 426 -13.46 -0.82 -21.58
CA CYS A 426 -14.74 -1.27 -22.16
C CYS A 426 -14.57 -2.12 -23.43
N GLY A 427 -13.39 -2.11 -24.04
CA GLY A 427 -13.08 -2.99 -25.17
C GLY A 427 -12.78 -4.41 -24.72
N HIS A 428 -12.07 -4.55 -23.60
CA HIS A 428 -11.92 -5.80 -22.85
C HIS A 428 -13.23 -6.20 -22.16
#